data_AF-A0A3D6EUL0-F1
#
_entry.id   AF-A0A3D6EUL0-F1
#
_cell.length_a   1.000
_cell.length_b   1.000
_cell.length_c   1.000
_cell.angle_alpha   90.00
_cell.angle_beta   90.00
_cell.angle_gamma   90.00
#
_symmetry.space_group_name_H-M   'P 1'
#
loop_
_entity.id
_entity.type
_entity.pdbx_description
1 polymer ?
#
loop_
_entity_poly.entity_id
_entity_poly.type
_entity_poly.pdbx_seq_one_letter_code
_entity_poly.pdbx_strand_id
1 'polypeptide(L)' 'NFMLQRKVHYEPVIQAPDGLVKTEIRLLFIWNENEARPKLITNLARLSRGEMIGVKFNKDKTWVGGSVCFFE' A
#
# COMPACT_ATOMS: atom_id res chain seq x y z
N ASN A 1 -14.86 17.00 15.38
CA ASN A 1 -13.77 16.64 14.45
C ASN A 1 -13.56 15.13 14.39
N PHE A 2 -14.54 14.41 13.86
CA PHE A 2 -14.40 13.00 13.53
C PHE A 2 -14.88 12.83 12.10
N MET A 3 -14.20 11.97 11.34
CA MET A 3 -14.63 11.59 10.00
C MET A 3 -14.93 10.10 10.03
N LEU A 4 -16.15 9.73 9.68
CA LEU A 4 -16.51 8.34 9.45
C LEU A 4 -15.99 7.93 8.08
N GLN A 5 -15.19 6.86 8.04
CA GLN A 5 -14.72 6.28 6.79
C GLN A 5 -15.32 4.89 6.63
N ARG A 6 -15.74 4.57 5.41
CA ARG A 6 -16.16 3.21 5.06
C ARG A 6 -14.94 2.30 5.12
N LYS A 7 -15.07 1.16 5.80
CA LYS A 7 -14.00 0.15 5.85
C LYS A 7 -13.79 -0.44 4.45
N VAL A 8 -12.55 -0.39 3.96
CA VAL A 8 -12.14 -1.01 2.70
C VAL A 8 -11.79 -2.47 2.94
N HIS A 9 -12.23 -3.34 2.03
CA HIS A 9 -11.81 -4.73 1.99
C HIS A 9 -10.60 -4.86 1.07
N TYR A 10 -9.49 -5.41 1.59
CA TYR A 10 -8.27 -5.62 0.83
C TYR A 10 -8.20 -7.08 0.39
N GLU A 11 -8.24 -7.30 -0.92
CA GLU A 11 -8.11 -8.63 -1.50
C GLU A 11 -6.67 -9.15 -1.39
N PRO A 12 -6.46 -10.41 -0.96
CA PRO A 12 -5.13 -10.99 -0.82
C PRO A 12 -4.64 -11.52 -2.18
N VAL A 13 -4.07 -10.64 -2.99
CA VAL A 13 -3.73 -10.95 -4.40
C VAL A 13 -2.27 -11.34 -4.64
N ILE A 14 -1.36 -11.08 -3.70
CA ILE A 14 0.07 -11.39 -3.88
C ILE A 14 0.34 -12.81 -3.39
N GLN A 15 0.86 -13.67 -4.27
CA GLN A 15 1.31 -15.02 -3.92
C GLN A 15 2.68 -14.97 -3.24
N ALA A 16 2.75 -15.46 -2.01
CA ALA A 16 4.01 -15.74 -1.32
C ALA A 16 4.14 -17.25 -1.01
N PRO A 17 5.34 -17.75 -0.66
CA PRO A 17 5.58 -19.16 -0.37
C PRO A 17 4.67 -19.75 0.73
N ASP A 18 4.34 -18.94 1.74
CA ASP A 18 3.51 -19.31 2.90
C ASP A 18 2.07 -18.76 2.80
N GLY A 19 1.58 -18.48 1.59
CA GLY A 19 0.19 -18.09 1.31
C GLY A 19 0.03 -16.66 0.81
N LEU A 20 -1.22 -16.19 0.76
CA LEU A 20 -1.55 -14.92 0.10
C LEU A 20 -1.31 -13.69 1.00
N VAL A 21 -0.92 -12.59 0.36
CA VAL A 21 -0.60 -11.30 0.99
C VAL A 21 -1.46 -10.20 0.39
N LYS A 22 -2.00 -9.34 1.27
CA LYS A 22 -2.73 -8.13 0.89
C LYS A 22 -1.74 -7.00 0.63
N THR A 23 -2.05 -6.13 -0.32
CA THR A 23 -1.20 -4.99 -0.66
C THR A 23 -1.99 -3.69 -0.75
N GLU A 24 -1.33 -2.60 -0.40
CA GLU A 24 -1.77 -1.23 -0.73
C GLU A 24 -0.64 -0.51 -1.43
N ILE A 25 -0.96 0.17 -2.53
CA ILE A 25 -0.03 0.99 -3.30
C ILE A 25 -0.37 2.45 -3.04
N ARG A 26 0.58 3.20 -2.47
CA ARG A 26 0.49 4.65 -2.34
C ARG A 26 1.31 5.30 -3.43
N LEU A 27 0.71 6.28 -4.08
CA LEU A 27 1.35 7.05 -5.13
C LEU A 27 1.75 8.42 -4.59
N LEU A 28 3.00 8.82 -4.81
CA LEU A 28 3.47 10.17 -4.53
C LEU A 28 3.51 10.95 -5.83
N PHE A 29 2.75 12.03 -5.87
CA PHE A 29 2.75 12.97 -6.97
C PHE A 29 3.34 14.31 -6.54
N ILE A 30 4.06 14.97 -7.45
CA ILE A 30 4.44 16.38 -7.32
C ILE A 30 3.69 17.16 -8.39
N TRP A 31 3.16 18.32 -8.02
CA TRP A 31 2.47 19.23 -8.93
C TRP A 31 3.12 20.60 -8.87
N ASN A 32 3.88 20.95 -9.92
CA ASN A 32 4.44 22.28 -10.06
C ASN A 32 3.39 23.24 -10.63
N GLU A 33 3.45 24.52 -10.26
CA GLU A 33 2.42 25.54 -10.59
C GLU A 33 2.11 25.65 -12.09
N ASN A 34 3.11 25.46 -12.95
CA ASN A 34 2.99 25.61 -14.40
C ASN A 34 2.73 24.29 -15.14
N GLU A 35 2.50 23.19 -14.42
CA GLU A 35 2.23 21.89 -15.03
C GLU A 35 0.73 21.61 -15.11
N ALA A 36 0.26 21.17 -16.28
CA ALA A 36 -1.15 20.85 -16.51
C ALA A 36 -1.66 19.65 -15.68
N ARG A 37 -0.76 18.81 -15.15
CA ARG A 37 -1.10 17.64 -14.34
C ARG A 37 0.03 17.31 -13.36
N PRO A 38 -0.28 16.72 -12.20
CA PRO A 38 0.73 16.18 -11.30
C PRO A 38 1.56 15.08 -11.97
N LYS A 39 2.84 15.00 -11.63
CA LYS A 39 3.76 13.96 -12.06
C LYS A 39 3.93 12.91 -10.97
N LEU A 40 3.79 11.64 -11.34
CA LEU A 40 4.11 10.51 -10.45
C LEU A 40 5.62 10.48 -10.25
N ILE A 41 6.07 10.51 -8.99
CA ILE A 41 7.49 10.50 -8.64
C ILE A 41 7.92 9.12 -8.16
N THR A 42 7.12 8.52 -7.29
CA THR A 42 7.41 7.20 -6.75
C THR A 42 6.14 6.59 -6.19
N ASN A 43 6.24 5.32 -5.80
CA ASN A 43 5.18 4.62 -5.11
C ASN A 43 5.74 3.92 -3.87
N LEU A 44 4.85 3.62 -2.93
CA LEU A 44 5.12 2.81 -1.74
C LEU A 44 4.12 1.66 -1.71
N ALA A 45 4.63 0.45 -1.94
CA ALA A 45 3.92 -0.81 -1.72
C ALA A 45 3.95 -1.16 -0.24
N ARG A 46 2.79 -1.46 0.35
CA ARG A 46 2.67 -1.89 1.74
C ARG A 46 2.04 -3.27 1.80
N LEU A 47 2.79 -4.24 2.29
CA LEU A 47 2.41 -5.64 2.38
C LEU A 47 1.93 -5.99 3.78
N SER A 48 0.80 -6.69 3.86
CA SER A 48 0.27 -7.17 5.13
C SER A 48 -0.50 -8.48 4.98
N ARG A 49 -0.47 -9.27 6.04
CA ARG A 49 -1.32 -10.46 6.26
C ARG A 49 -2.38 -10.21 7.35
N GLY A 50 -2.58 -8.95 7.74
CA GLY A 50 -3.56 -8.56 8.74
C GLY A 50 -4.92 -8.21 8.14
N GLU A 51 -5.89 -7.98 9.02
CA GLU A 51 -7.17 -7.34 8.64
C GLU A 51 -6.99 -5.87 8.28
N MET A 52 -5.95 -5.22 8.82
CA MET A 52 -5.55 -3.86 8.51
C MET A 52 -4.06 -3.78 8.23
N ILE A 53 -3.66 -2.90 7.32
CA ILE A 53 -2.26 -2.64 6.99
C ILE A 53 -1.67 -1.74 8.07
N GLY A 54 -1.10 -2.36 9.10
CA GLY A 54 -0.48 -1.69 10.23
C GLY A 54 0.63 -2.52 10.86
N VAL A 55 1.66 -1.85 11.37
CA VAL A 55 2.91 -2.49 11.86
C VAL A 55 2.63 -3.50 12.98
N LYS A 56 1.66 -3.22 13.87
CA LYS A 56 1.27 -4.12 14.96
C LYS A 56 0.76 -5.49 14.47
N PHE A 57 0.13 -5.56 13.28
CA PHE A 57 -0.46 -6.78 12.73
C PHE A 57 0.52 -7.66 11.94
N ASN A 58 1.73 -7.14 11.74
CA ASN A 58 2.80 -7.76 10.97
C ASN A 58 3.82 -8.49 11.85
N LYS A 59 3.72 -8.38 13.18
CA LYS A 59 4.60 -9.06 14.12
C LYS A 59 4.55 -10.58 13.88
N ASP A 60 5.72 -11.20 13.79
CA ASP A 60 5.92 -12.65 13.60
C ASP A 60 5.36 -13.22 12.27
N LYS A 61 5.12 -12.38 11.27
CA LYS A 61 4.66 -12.78 9.92
C LYS A 61 5.75 -12.53 8.87
N THR A 62 5.79 -13.37 7.84
CA THR A 62 6.69 -13.19 6.70
C THR A 62 5.95 -12.55 5.51
N TRP A 63 6.69 -11.98 4.55
CA TRP A 63 6.13 -11.26 3.41
C TRP A 63 5.22 -10.10 3.80
N VAL A 64 5.63 -9.34 4.81
CA VAL A 64 4.98 -8.14 5.32
C VAL A 64 6.00 -7.00 5.39
N GLY A 65 5.57 -5.75 5.22
CA GLY A 65 6.50 -4.60 5.25
C GLY A 65 6.21 -3.57 4.17
N GLY A 66 7.24 -2.82 3.77
CA GLY A 66 7.18 -1.80 2.73
C GLY A 66 8.19 -2.06 1.61
N SER A 67 7.83 -1.75 0.38
CA SER A 67 8.70 -1.82 -0.81
C SER A 67 8.29 -0.75 -1.84
N VAL A 68 8.98 -0.68 -2.97
CA VAL A 68 8.59 0.10 -4.15
C VAL A 68 8.11 -0.89 -5.23
N CYS A 69 6.94 -0.65 -5.82
CA CYS A 69 6.47 -1.38 -6.99
C CYS A 69 7.34 -1.05 -8.20
N PHE A 70 7.68 -2.08 -8.97
CA PHE A 70 8.19 -1.91 -10.32
C PHE A 70 7.07 -1.38 -11.23
N PHE A 71 7.38 -0.39 -12.06
CA PHE A 71 6.50 0.17 -13.09
C PHE A 71 7.36 0.52 -14.32
N GLU A 72 6.84 0.23 -15.51
CA GLU A 72 7.46 0.52 -16.82
C GLU A 72 6.47 1.34 -17.67
#